data_AF-A0A5N8Z8K7-F1
#
_entry.id   AF-A0A5N8Z8K7-F1
#
_cell.length_a   1.000
_cell.length_b   1.000
_cell.length_c   1.000
_cell.angle_alpha   90.00
_cell.angle_beta   90.00
_cell.angle_gamma   90.00
#
_symmetry.space_group_name_H-M   'P 1'
#
loop_
_entity.id
_entity.type
_entity.pdbx_description
1 polymer ?
#
loop_
_entity_poly.entity_id
_entity_poly.type
_entity_poly.pdbx_seq_one_letter_code
_entity_poly.pdbx_strand_id
1 'polypeptide(L)'
;MVNKEDLKYPFIILFCLFLLVIFHVWFSSHVEEEHWKRPTPIPDSLDNIYNWPPNVNYLGTPIPDNQVMDPFRKKIIEDYRIFMEKRRNVYDEWKKQNWGK
;
A
#
# COMPACT_ATOMS: atom_id res chain seq x y z
N MET A 1 -5.66 -14.50 52.37
CA MET A 1 -6.79 -13.97 51.58
C MET A 1 -6.21 -13.32 50.34
N VAL A 2 -6.57 -13.78 49.13
CA VAL A 2 -6.13 -13.11 47.89
C VAL A 2 -6.90 -11.80 47.78
N ASN A 3 -6.18 -10.69 47.59
CA ASN A 3 -6.79 -9.39 47.47
C ASN A 3 -7.54 -9.32 46.13
N LYS A 4 -8.84 -9.02 46.16
CA LYS A 4 -9.68 -9.06 44.94
C LYS A 4 -9.24 -8.03 43.89
N GLU A 5 -8.53 -6.98 44.31
CA GLU A 5 -7.97 -5.97 43.43
C GLU A 5 -6.80 -6.50 42.58
N ASP A 6 -6.00 -7.45 43.10
CA ASP A 6 -4.86 -8.04 42.37
C ASP A 6 -5.31 -8.94 41.22
N LEU A 7 -6.56 -9.42 41.26
CA LEU A 7 -7.16 -10.25 40.21
C LEU A 7 -7.73 -9.42 39.05
N LYS A 8 -7.95 -8.12 39.24
CA LYS A 8 -8.58 -7.24 38.23
C LYS A 8 -7.78 -7.17 36.93
N TYR A 9 -6.47 -6.96 37.02
CA TYR A 9 -5.60 -6.85 35.84
C TYR A 9 -5.43 -8.18 35.10
N PRO A 10 -5.17 -9.32 35.77
CA PRO A 10 -5.16 -10.63 35.13
C PRO A 10 -6.43 -10.94 34.33
N PHE A 11 -7.62 -10.64 34.88
CA PHE A 11 -8.88 -10.86 34.17
C PHE A 11 -9.05 -9.96 32.94
N ILE A 12 -8.65 -8.70 33.03
CA ILE A 12 -8.66 -7.77 31.88
C ILE A 12 -7.73 -8.27 30.78
N ILE A 13 -6.51 -8.68 31.14
CA ILE A 13 -5.53 -9.22 30.18
C ILE A 13 -6.08 -10.47 29.50
N LEU A 14 -6.68 -11.38 30.27
CA LEU A 14 -7.28 -12.61 29.74
C LEU A 14 -8.42 -12.32 28.77
N PHE A 15 -9.26 -11.33 29.09
CA PHE A 15 -10.35 -10.88 28.23
C PHE A 15 -9.84 -10.25 26.93
N CYS A 16 -8.80 -9.41 26.99
CA CYS A 16 -8.17 -8.84 25.80
C CYS A 16 -7.55 -9.92 24.89
N LEU A 17 -6.90 -10.92 25.48
CA LEU A 17 -6.37 -12.07 24.72
C LEU A 17 -7.48 -12.87 24.05
N PHE A 18 -8.59 -13.09 24.75
CA PHE A 18 -9.75 -13.77 24.19
C PHE A 18 -10.35 -13.01 22.98
N LEU A 19 -10.48 -11.68 23.09
CA LEU A 19 -10.91 -10.83 21.96
C LEU A 19 -9.95 -10.91 20.78
N LEU A 20 -8.63 -10.93 21.04
CA LEU A 20 -7.60 -11.10 19.99
C LEU A 20 -7.74 -12.43 19.26
N VAL A 21 -8.02 -13.52 19.97
CA VAL A 21 -8.24 -14.84 19.37
C VAL A 21 -9.48 -14.83 18.49
N ILE A 22 -10.60 -14.26 18.97
CA ILE A 22 -11.83 -14.12 18.16
C ILE A 22 -11.55 -13.30 16.91
N PHE A 23 -10.88 -12.15 17.05
CA PHE A 23 -10.51 -11.31 15.92
C PHE A 23 -9.64 -12.07 14.92
N HIS A 24 -8.65 -12.82 15.39
CA HIS A 24 -7.74 -13.55 14.52
C HIS A 24 -8.44 -14.67 13.74
N VAL A 25 -9.36 -15.41 14.38
CA VAL A 25 -10.17 -16.45 13.72
C VAL A 25 -11.11 -15.81 12.71
N TRP A 26 -11.81 -14.73 13.08
CA TRP A 26 -12.69 -14.01 12.15
C TRP A 26 -11.90 -13.45 10.97
N PHE A 27 -10.78 -12.77 11.21
CA PHE A 27 -9.93 -12.19 10.16
C PHE A 27 -9.39 -13.26 9.21
N SER A 28 -8.87 -14.36 9.76
CA SER A 28 -8.36 -15.48 8.96
C SER A 28 -9.46 -16.19 8.16
N SER A 29 -10.71 -16.17 8.65
CA SER A 29 -11.86 -16.71 7.91
C SER A 29 -12.37 -15.80 6.79
N HIS A 30 -12.12 -14.49 6.87
CA HIS A 30 -12.61 -13.49 5.91
C HIS A 30 -11.56 -13.06 4.87
N VAL A 31 -10.28 -13.22 5.20
CA VAL A 31 -9.16 -12.88 4.33
C VAL A 31 -8.51 -14.16 3.85
N GLU A 32 -9.06 -14.73 2.79
CA GLU A 32 -8.47 -15.90 2.14
C GLU A 32 -7.14 -15.52 1.47
N GLU A 33 -6.25 -16.49 1.25
CA GLU A 33 -4.98 -16.30 0.54
C GLU A 33 -5.17 -15.60 -0.82
N GLU A 34 -6.31 -15.85 -1.45
CA GLU A 34 -6.69 -15.28 -2.74
C GLU A 34 -6.93 -13.76 -2.68
N HIS A 35 -7.29 -13.21 -1.52
CA HIS A 35 -7.39 -11.76 -1.30
C HIS A 35 -6.01 -11.08 -1.33
N TRP A 36 -4.96 -11.79 -0.90
CA TRP A 36 -3.58 -11.29 -0.92
C TRP A 36 -2.94 -11.34 -2.31
N LYS A 37 -3.43 -12.23 -3.18
CA LYS A 37 -2.97 -12.36 -4.58
C LYS A 37 -3.58 -11.32 -5.51
N ARG A 38 -4.55 -10.54 -5.04
CA ARG A 38 -5.22 -9.50 -5.86
C ARG A 38 -4.21 -8.45 -6.30
N PRO A 39 -4.25 -8.02 -7.58
CA PRO A 39 -3.41 -6.92 -8.02
C PRO A 39 -3.71 -5.67 -7.17
N THR A 40 -2.66 -4.97 -6.73
CA THR A 40 -2.82 -3.76 -5.93
C THR A 40 -3.70 -2.76 -6.68
N PRO A 41 -4.73 -2.18 -6.06
CA PRO A 41 -5.51 -1.11 -6.68
C PRO A 41 -4.59 0.03 -7.10
N ILE A 42 -4.61 0.37 -8.38
CA ILE A 42 -3.94 1.55 -8.90
C ILE A 42 -5.02 2.60 -9.09
N PRO A 43 -4.96 3.73 -8.35
CA PRO A 43 -5.97 4.76 -8.51
C PRO A 43 -5.87 5.38 -9.90
N ASP A 44 -7.04 5.63 -10.51
CA ASP A 44 -7.14 6.23 -11.84
C ASP A 44 -6.62 7.68 -11.85
N SER A 45 -6.81 8.39 -10.74
CA SER A 45 -6.28 9.72 -10.44
C SER A 45 -5.44 9.73 -9.17
N LEU A 46 -4.37 10.52 -9.15
CA LEU A 46 -3.71 10.90 -7.89
C LEU A 46 -4.42 12.15 -7.37
N ASP A 47 -5.34 11.99 -6.42
CA ASP A 47 -6.09 13.12 -5.84
C ASP A 47 -5.16 14.11 -5.10
N ASN A 48 -3.98 13.63 -4.67
CA ASN A 48 -2.86 14.46 -4.23
C ASN A 48 -1.76 14.46 -5.29
N ILE A 49 -1.91 15.32 -6.28
CA ILE A 49 -0.81 15.63 -7.20
C ILE A 49 0.25 16.36 -6.38
N TYR A 50 1.37 15.69 -6.11
CA TYR A 50 2.55 16.39 -5.64
C TYR A 50 3.02 17.30 -6.77
N ASN A 51 2.67 18.58 -6.70
CA ASN A 51 3.12 19.59 -7.64
C ASN A 51 4.60 19.88 -7.36
N TRP A 52 5.47 19.15 -8.05
CA TRP A 52 6.90 19.42 -8.03
C TRP A 52 7.12 20.86 -8.54
N PRO A 53 7.87 21.72 -7.81
CA PRO A 53 8.05 23.09 -8.24
C PRO A 53 8.68 23.14 -9.63
N PRO A 54 8.21 24.04 -10.52
CA PRO A 54 8.84 24.18 -11.82
C PRO A 54 10.30 24.61 -11.65
N ASN A 55 11.17 24.17 -12.54
CA ASN A 55 12.60 24.52 -12.58
C ASN A 55 13.46 24.06 -11.38
N VAL A 56 12.97 23.12 -10.55
CA VAL A 56 13.82 22.43 -9.56
C VAL A 56 13.87 20.94 -9.83
N ASN A 57 15.05 20.33 -9.66
CA ASN A 57 15.22 18.88 -9.79
C ASN A 57 14.71 18.16 -8.54
N TYR A 58 14.76 16.82 -8.53
CA TYR A 58 14.30 15.96 -7.42
C TYR A 58 14.97 16.20 -6.06
N LEU A 59 16.08 16.95 -6.03
CA LEU A 59 16.78 17.36 -4.80
C LEU A 59 16.35 18.77 -4.33
N GLY A 60 15.42 19.43 -5.04
CA GLY A 60 15.00 20.79 -4.76
C GLY A 60 16.00 21.86 -5.21
N THR A 61 16.96 21.51 -6.08
CA THR A 61 17.94 22.46 -6.62
C THR A 61 17.56 22.93 -8.02
N PRO A 62 17.92 24.16 -8.44
CA PRO A 62 17.59 24.67 -9.77
C PRO A 62 18.04 23.72 -10.88
N ILE A 63 17.18 23.49 -11.88
CA ILE A 63 17.51 22.71 -13.08
C ILE A 63 18.42 23.58 -13.96
N PRO A 64 19.66 23.15 -14.27
CA PRO A 64 20.50 23.85 -15.24
C PRO A 64 19.86 23.85 -16.64
N ASP A 65 19.98 24.94 -17.38
CA ASP A 65 19.45 25.07 -18.76
C ASP A 65 19.98 24.00 -19.72
N ASN A 66 21.13 23.40 -19.40
CA ASN A 66 21.82 22.37 -20.17
C ASN A 66 21.76 20.98 -19.53
N GLN A 67 20.81 20.71 -18.62
CA GLN A 67 20.71 19.41 -17.97
C GLN A 67 20.28 18.32 -18.96
N VAL A 68 21.26 17.72 -19.64
CA VAL A 68 21.05 16.47 -20.37
C VAL A 68 20.83 15.38 -19.34
N MET A 69 19.64 14.77 -19.37
CA MET A 69 19.33 13.64 -18.51
C MET A 69 20.32 12.50 -18.80
N ASP A 70 20.99 12.03 -17.76
CA ASP A 70 21.93 10.92 -17.86
C ASP A 70 21.25 9.67 -18.48
N PRO A 71 21.91 8.92 -19.38
CA PRO A 71 21.33 7.74 -20.04
C PRO A 71 20.81 6.67 -19.08
N PHE A 72 21.48 6.43 -17.96
CA PHE A 72 21.04 5.49 -16.94
C PHE A 72 19.77 5.98 -16.25
N ARG A 73 19.69 7.28 -15.92
CA ARG A 73 18.48 7.87 -15.35
C ARG A 73 17.29 7.77 -16.31
N LYS A 74 17.51 8.05 -17.60
CA LYS A 74 16.48 7.92 -18.64
C LYS A 74 15.98 6.47 -18.73
N LYS A 75 16.90 5.50 -18.66
CA LYS A 75 16.56 4.07 -18.65
C LYS A 75 15.70 3.71 -17.44
N ILE A 76 16.08 4.14 -16.22
CA ILE A 76 15.28 3.84 -15.01
C ILE A 76 13.86 4.38 -15.11
N ILE A 77 13.71 5.63 -15.57
CA ILE A 77 12.39 6.26 -15.71
C ILE A 77 11.53 5.45 -16.69
N GLU A 78 12.12 5.03 -17.81
CA GLU A 78 11.40 4.23 -18.81
C GLU A 78 11.07 2.82 -18.31
N ASP A 79 12.01 2.13 -17.65
CA ASP A 79 11.78 0.81 -17.06
C ASP A 79 10.66 0.88 -16.00
N TYR A 80 10.66 1.93 -15.17
CA TYR A 80 9.60 2.15 -14.19
C TYR A 80 8.25 2.44 -14.84
N ARG A 81 8.24 3.25 -15.90
CA ARG A 81 7.03 3.54 -16.69
C ARG A 81 6.42 2.24 -17.24
N ILE A 82 7.22 1.40 -17.87
CA ILE A 82 6.82 0.09 -18.42
C ILE A 82 6.29 -0.83 -17.30
N PHE A 83 6.97 -0.88 -16.16
CA PHE A 83 6.54 -1.67 -15.00
C PHE A 83 5.18 -1.22 -14.47
N MET A 84 4.96 0.09 -14.31
CA MET A 84 3.71 0.65 -13.83
C MET A 84 2.56 0.40 -14.82
N GLU A 85 2.82 0.52 -16.13
CA GLU A 85 1.87 0.20 -17.20
C GLU A 85 1.47 -1.28 -17.16
N LYS A 86 2.44 -2.19 -17.01
CA LYS A 86 2.16 -3.63 -16.84
C LYS A 86 1.26 -3.90 -15.64
N ARG A 87 1.53 -3.26 -14.49
CA ARG A 87 0.69 -3.43 -13.29
C ARG A 87 -0.73 -2.90 -13.50
N ARG A 88 -0.87 -1.77 -14.19
CA ARG A 88 -2.17 -1.18 -14.53
C ARG A 88 -2.98 -2.14 -15.39
N ASN A 89 -2.39 -2.69 -16.44
CA ASN A 89 -3.07 -3.65 -17.33
C ASN A 89 -3.54 -4.90 -16.57
N VAL A 90 -2.70 -5.47 -15.70
CA VAL A 90 -3.08 -6.64 -14.87
C VAL A 90 -4.24 -6.30 -13.93
N TYR A 91 -4.23 -5.11 -13.31
CA TYR A 91 -5.34 -4.67 -12.47
C TYR A 91 -6.62 -4.45 -13.27
N ASP A 92 -6.54 -3.81 -14.44
CA ASP A 92 -7.70 -3.55 -15.31
C ASP A 92 -8.33 -4.84 -15.83
N GLU A 93 -7.52 -5.84 -16.22
CA GLU A 93 -7.98 -7.16 -16.62
C GLU A 93 -8.69 -7.87 -15.46
N TRP A 94 -8.06 -7.90 -14.28
CA TRP A 94 -8.66 -8.48 -13.07
C TRP A 94 -9.97 -7.77 -12.69
N LYS A 95 -10.01 -6.44 -12.75
CA LYS A 95 -11.20 -5.62 -12.46
C LYS A 95 -12.32 -5.91 -13.45
N LYS A 96 -12.03 -6.03 -14.76
CA LYS A 96 -13.03 -6.41 -15.78
C LYS A 96 -13.62 -7.79 -15.50
N GLN A 97 -12.80 -8.77 -15.13
CA GLN A 97 -13.26 -10.13 -14.87
C GLN A 97 -14.14 -10.25 -13.62
N ASN A 98 -13.84 -9.45 -12.58
CA ASN A 98 -14.52 -9.58 -11.29
C ASN A 98 -15.69 -8.59 -11.12
N TRP A 99 -15.55 -7.37 -11.64
CA TRP A 99 -16.48 -6.25 -11.41
C TRP A 99 -17.09 -5.67 -12.69
N GLY A 100 -16.75 -6.20 -13.87
CA GLY A 100 -17.40 -5.85 -15.13
C GLY A 100 -18.78 -6.51 -15.25
N LYS A 101 -19.82 -5.80 -14.80
CA LYS A 101 -21.14 -5.87 -15.45
C LYS A 101 -21.22 -4.75 -16.48
#